data_AF-A0A3P6G289-F1
#
_entry.id   AF-A0A3P6G289-F1
#
_cell.length_a   1.000
_cell.length_b   1.000
_cell.length_c   1.000
_cell.angle_alpha   90.00
_cell.angle_beta   90.00
_cell.angle_gamma   90.00
#
_symmetry.space_group_name_H-M   'P 1'
#
loop_
_entity.id
_entity.type
_entity.pdbx_description
1 polymer ?
#
loop_
_entity_poly.entity_id
_entity_poly.type
_entity_poly.pdbx_seq_one_letter_code
_entity_poly.pdbx_strand_id
1 'polypeptide(L)'
;MDGLMWKCLAVNDKLWMGFCGSSKISPTILLDVPLDSLIMSEEIFGPLLPILTLNNLKECFHVIHSRPKPLAAYLFTKDHKLKERFAKTVSAGSIVVNDTAVHFTLPTLPFGGVGESGIGSYHGKFSFDAFSHKKSVLFKSFLGYSAIRYPPYSRKKLRLLKALVNSISSGHIQSPFRFILKG
;
A
#
# COMPACT_ATOMS: atom_id res chain seq x y z
N MET A 1 -16.41 -30.21 44.00
CA MET A 1 -17.00 -30.83 42.81
C MET A 1 -17.36 -29.75 41.80
N ASP A 2 -16.49 -29.13 41.00
CA ASP A 2 -15.06 -28.84 40.94
C ASP A 2 -15.06 -27.60 40.02
N GLY A 3 -14.57 -26.43 40.42
CA GLY A 3 -13.17 -26.23 40.69
C GLY A 3 -12.34 -26.03 39.41
N LEU A 4 -12.83 -25.31 38.38
CA LEU A 4 -12.00 -24.86 37.26
C LEU A 4 -12.12 -23.34 37.06
N MET A 5 -11.59 -22.62 38.04
CA MET A 5 -11.12 -21.25 37.86
C MET A 5 -9.88 -21.31 36.97
N TRP A 6 -10.05 -21.07 35.67
CA TRP A 6 -8.96 -20.99 34.71
C TRP A 6 -8.19 -19.69 34.96
N LYS A 7 -7.07 -19.80 35.69
CA LYS A 7 -6.05 -18.76 35.68
C LYS A 7 -5.21 -18.95 34.41
N CYS A 8 -5.25 -17.97 33.50
CA CYS A 8 -4.13 -17.74 32.59
C CYS A 8 -2.94 -17.33 33.45
N LEU A 9 -2.15 -18.30 33.92
CA LEU A 9 -0.85 -18.03 34.52
C LEU A 9 0.17 -18.05 33.39
N ALA A 10 0.65 -16.88 32.99
CA ALA A 10 1.94 -16.78 32.31
C ALA A 10 3.01 -17.03 33.37
N VAL A 11 3.66 -18.19 33.32
CA VAL A 11 4.86 -18.50 34.11
C VAL A 11 5.95 -18.91 33.15
N ASN A 12 7.05 -18.17 33.14
CA ASN A 12 8.31 -18.46 32.44
C ASN A 12 8.19 -18.73 30.94
N ASP A 13 7.69 -17.75 30.16
CA ASP A 13 7.85 -17.67 28.70
C ASP A 13 7.42 -18.90 27.89
N LYS A 14 6.57 -19.77 28.46
CA LYS A 14 6.02 -20.96 27.78
C LYS A 14 4.51 -20.93 27.84
N LEU A 15 3.91 -20.65 26.68
CA LEU A 15 2.48 -20.77 26.45
C LEU A 15 2.12 -22.26 26.37
N TRP A 16 1.34 -22.76 27.32
CA TRP A 16 0.79 -24.12 27.24
C TRP A 16 -0.51 -24.07 26.43
N MET A 17 -0.41 -24.36 25.13
CA MET A 17 -1.60 -24.60 24.29
C MET A 17 -2.18 -25.98 24.62
N GLY A 18 -3.22 -26.01 25.44
CA GLY A 18 -4.06 -27.20 25.59
C GLY A 18 -4.97 -27.34 24.36
N PHE A 19 -4.68 -28.32 23.48
CA PHE A 19 -5.62 -28.74 22.45
C PHE A 19 -6.83 -29.42 23.11
N CYS A 20 -7.89 -28.68 23.37
CA CYS A 20 -9.16 -29.22 23.85
C CYS A 20 -10.03 -29.64 22.66
N GLY A 21 -9.70 -30.79 22.02
CA GLY A 21 -10.58 -31.63 21.17
C GLY A 21 -11.39 -30.97 20.03
N SER A 22 -11.23 -29.68 19.83
CA SER A 22 -11.98 -28.81 18.94
C SER A 22 -10.99 -27.74 18.52
N SER A 23 -10.96 -27.37 17.23
CA SER A 23 -10.06 -26.37 16.66
C SER A 23 -10.36 -24.95 17.16
N LYS A 24 -10.37 -24.76 18.48
CA LYS A 24 -10.70 -23.53 19.18
C LYS A 24 -9.46 -23.04 19.90
N ILE A 25 -9.01 -21.86 19.50
CA ILE A 25 -7.94 -21.13 20.15
C ILE A 25 -8.58 -19.84 20.67
N SER A 26 -8.43 -19.57 21.96
CA SER A 26 -8.95 -18.34 22.56
C SER A 26 -8.10 -17.14 22.14
N PRO A 27 -8.68 -15.93 21.99
CA PRO A 27 -7.92 -14.70 21.80
C PRO A 27 -6.84 -14.55 22.88
N THR A 28 -5.59 -14.48 22.46
CA THR A 28 -4.43 -14.48 23.35
C THR A 28 -3.54 -13.27 23.04
N ILE A 29 -3.23 -12.49 24.07
CA ILE A 29 -2.30 -11.37 24.00
C ILE A 29 -0.95 -11.84 24.56
N LEU A 30 0.12 -11.58 23.83
CA LEU A 30 1.49 -11.89 24.25
C LEU A 30 2.22 -10.58 24.47
N LEU A 31 2.79 -10.39 25.66
CA LEU A 31 3.50 -9.16 26.02
C LEU A 31 5.01 -9.40 25.91
N ASP A 32 5.75 -8.36 25.51
CA ASP A 32 7.21 -8.30 25.49
C ASP A 32 7.87 -9.48 24.74
N VAL A 33 7.29 -9.81 23.59
CA VAL A 33 7.73 -10.92 22.75
C VAL A 33 9.10 -10.61 22.12
N PRO A 34 10.10 -11.51 22.23
CA PRO A 34 11.38 -11.35 21.56
C PRO A 34 11.23 -11.20 20.03
N LEU A 35 11.98 -10.28 19.44
CA LEU A 35 11.92 -9.96 18.01
C LEU A 35 12.32 -11.14 17.10
N ASP A 36 13.15 -12.04 17.60
CA ASP A 36 13.68 -13.24 16.96
C ASP A 36 12.79 -14.49 17.14
N SER A 37 11.65 -14.33 17.83
CA SER A 37 10.69 -15.43 18.02
C SER A 37 9.98 -15.81 16.72
N LEU A 38 9.55 -17.08 16.63
CA LEU A 38 8.82 -17.60 15.47
C LEU A 38 7.52 -16.84 15.20
N ILE A 39 6.80 -16.45 16.26
CA ILE A 39 5.54 -15.69 16.17
C ILE A 39 5.71 -14.28 15.58
N MET A 40 6.94 -13.75 15.59
CA MET A 40 7.29 -12.44 15.00
C MET A 40 7.95 -12.57 13.62
N SER A 41 8.23 -13.80 13.18
CA SER A 41 8.88 -14.12 11.90
C SER A 41 7.89 -14.52 10.82
N GLU A 42 6.78 -15.15 11.21
CA GLU A 42 5.74 -15.64 10.30
C GLU A 42 4.41 -14.90 10.50
N GLU A 43 3.54 -14.99 9.50
CA GLU A 43 2.20 -14.42 9.59
C GLU A 43 1.30 -15.32 10.47
N ILE A 44 0.77 -14.75 11.56
CA ILE A 44 0.11 -15.50 12.63
C ILE A 44 -1.19 -16.17 12.15
N PHE A 45 -1.95 -15.53 11.25
CA PHE A 45 -3.26 -15.99 10.73
C PHE A 45 -4.18 -16.65 11.77
N GLY A 46 -4.14 -16.16 13.01
CA GLY A 46 -4.76 -16.79 14.16
C GLY A 46 -5.03 -15.79 15.27
N PRO A 47 -5.71 -16.20 16.35
CA PRO A 47 -6.17 -15.29 17.39
C PRO A 47 -5.07 -14.97 18.41
N LEU A 48 -3.83 -14.79 17.94
CA LEU A 48 -2.69 -14.40 18.77
C LEU A 48 -2.28 -12.96 18.41
N LEU A 49 -2.11 -12.12 19.43
CA LEU A 49 -1.73 -10.72 19.27
C LEU A 49 -0.46 -10.43 20.08
N PRO A 50 0.73 -10.50 19.46
CA PRO A 50 1.96 -10.08 20.10
C PRO A 50 2.03 -8.55 20.20
N ILE A 51 2.43 -8.07 21.37
CA ILE A 51 2.65 -6.65 21.68
C ILE A 51 4.14 -6.47 21.92
N LEU A 52 4.75 -5.64 21.09
CA LEU A 52 6.14 -5.20 21.24
C LEU A 52 6.16 -3.80 21.84
N THR A 53 6.81 -3.64 22.98
CA THR A 53 7.04 -2.35 23.61
C THR A 53 8.35 -1.76 23.10
N LEU A 54 8.32 -0.51 22.62
CA LEU A 54 9.48 0.18 22.08
C LEU A 54 9.64 1.54 22.75
N ASN A 55 10.89 1.96 22.94
CA ASN A 55 11.19 3.15 23.74
C ASN A 55 10.97 4.45 22.97
N ASN A 56 11.04 4.40 21.64
CA ASN A 56 10.94 5.60 20.81
C ASN A 56 10.41 5.30 19.40
N LEU A 57 9.95 6.36 18.73
CA LEU A 57 9.41 6.26 17.37
C LEU A 57 10.45 5.85 16.33
N LYS A 58 11.74 6.18 16.51
CA LYS A 58 12.78 5.80 15.53
C LYS A 58 12.96 4.29 15.48
N GLU A 59 12.97 3.65 16.64
CA GLU A 59 13.01 2.20 16.80
C GLU A 59 11.77 1.54 16.17
N CYS A 60 10.58 2.12 16.39
CA CYS A 60 9.35 1.65 15.74
C CYS A 60 9.45 1.67 14.21
N PHE A 61 9.88 2.78 13.62
CA PHE A 61 10.10 2.83 12.17
C PHE A 61 11.16 1.83 11.71
N HIS A 62 12.26 1.67 12.45
CA HIS A 62 13.31 0.71 12.12
C HIS A 62 12.76 -0.73 12.08
N VAL A 63 11.95 -1.12 13.07
CA VAL A 63 11.32 -2.45 13.15
C VAL A 63 10.31 -2.68 12.03
N ILE A 64 9.58 -1.64 11.59
CA ILE A 64 8.67 -1.71 10.45
C ILE A 64 9.46 -1.85 9.14
N HIS A 65 10.53 -1.07 8.98
CA HIS A 65 11.34 -1.06 7.76
C HIS A 65 12.26 -2.26 7.59
N SER A 66 12.59 -2.97 8.68
CA SER A 66 13.38 -4.21 8.62
C SER A 66 12.57 -5.43 8.17
N ARG A 67 11.24 -5.28 8.04
CA ARG A 67 10.32 -6.36 7.65
C ARG A 67 9.77 -6.17 6.22
N PRO A 68 9.28 -7.25 5.59
CA PRO A 68 8.59 -7.17 4.31
C PRO A 68 7.40 -6.22 4.36
N LYS A 69 7.05 -5.64 3.21
CA LYS A 69 5.99 -4.62 3.12
C LYS A 69 4.63 -5.26 3.38
N PRO A 70 3.89 -4.85 4.44
CA PRO A 70 2.62 -5.47 4.78
C PRO A 70 1.51 -5.04 3.84
N LEU A 71 0.44 -5.84 3.79
CA LEU A 71 -0.78 -5.50 3.05
C LEU A 71 -1.47 -4.26 3.66
N ALA A 72 -1.54 -4.17 4.99
CA ALA A 72 -2.12 -3.04 5.69
C ALA A 72 -1.26 -2.65 6.90
N ALA A 73 -1.15 -1.34 7.14
CA ALA A 73 -0.50 -0.79 8.32
C ALA A 73 -1.45 0.15 9.07
N TYR A 74 -1.48 0.01 10.40
CA TYR A 74 -2.41 0.73 11.27
C TYR A 74 -1.64 1.64 12.22
N LEU A 75 -2.05 2.90 12.31
CA LEU A 75 -1.47 3.88 13.23
C LEU A 75 -2.54 4.48 14.13
N PHE A 76 -2.39 4.34 15.43
CA PHE A 76 -3.23 5.02 16.42
C PHE A 76 -2.50 6.22 17.00
N THR A 77 -2.94 7.43 16.66
CA THR A 77 -2.35 8.68 17.19
C THR A 77 -3.27 9.89 17.04
N LYS A 78 -3.08 10.87 17.94
CA LYS A 78 -3.64 12.22 17.83
C LYS A 78 -2.69 13.21 17.15
N ASP A 79 -1.39 12.91 17.06
CA ASP A 79 -0.39 13.81 16.49
C ASP A 79 -0.47 13.84 14.95
N HIS A 80 -0.77 15.01 14.39
CA HIS A 80 -0.85 15.22 12.94
C HIS A 80 0.48 15.03 12.22
N LYS A 81 1.60 15.47 12.83
CA LYS A 81 2.93 15.34 12.23
C LYS A 81 3.32 13.87 12.11
N LEU A 82 2.96 13.07 13.10
CA LEU A 82 3.20 11.63 13.07
C LEU A 82 2.37 10.94 11.98
N LYS A 83 1.10 11.32 11.79
CA LYS A 83 0.26 10.78 10.71
C LYS A 83 0.88 11.00 9.34
N GLU A 84 1.27 12.24 9.04
CA GLU A 84 1.90 12.57 7.77
C GLU A 84 3.23 11.84 7.58
N ARG A 85 4.05 11.81 8.63
CA ARG A 85 5.35 11.13 8.59
C ARG A 85 5.15 9.65 8.29
N PHE A 86 4.26 8.99 9.02
CA PHE A 86 3.96 7.56 8.83
C PHE A 86 3.49 7.27 7.41
N ALA A 87 2.54 8.06 6.89
CA ALA A 87 2.04 7.92 5.53
C ALA A 87 3.12 8.14 4.45
N LYS A 88 4.10 9.03 4.71
CA LYS A 88 5.21 9.32 3.79
C LYS A 88 6.34 8.29 3.85
N THR A 89 6.59 7.68 5.01
CA THR A 89 7.77 6.83 5.22
C THR A 89 7.48 5.34 5.23
N VAL A 90 6.27 4.91 5.58
CA VAL A 90 5.91 3.48 5.63
C VAL A 90 5.34 3.05 4.27
N SER A 91 5.91 1.99 3.71
CA SER A 91 5.41 1.38 2.47
C SER A 91 4.55 0.17 2.85
N ALA A 92 3.25 0.27 2.59
CA ALA A 92 2.26 -0.77 2.80
C ALA A 92 1.21 -0.69 1.69
N GLY A 93 0.44 -1.77 1.49
CA GLY A 93 -0.67 -1.76 0.52
C GLY A 93 -1.74 -0.72 0.87
N SER A 94 -2.06 -0.60 2.16
CA SER A 94 -2.97 0.42 2.69
C SER A 94 -2.51 0.92 4.05
N ILE A 95 -2.78 2.19 4.33
CA ILE A 95 -2.52 2.81 5.63
C ILE A 95 -3.84 3.31 6.19
N VAL A 96 -4.15 2.92 7.43
CA VAL A 96 -5.33 3.40 8.15
C VAL A 96 -4.89 4.02 9.47
N VAL A 97 -5.48 5.17 9.79
CA VAL A 97 -5.18 5.90 11.01
C VAL A 97 -6.41 5.88 11.91
N ASN A 98 -6.21 5.51 13.17
CA ASN A 98 -7.22 5.44 14.23
C ASN A 98 -8.37 4.45 14.00
N ASP A 99 -8.19 3.48 13.11
CA ASP A 99 -9.15 2.42 12.84
C ASP A 99 -8.44 1.20 12.24
N THR A 100 -9.13 0.06 12.18
CA THR A 100 -8.64 -1.19 11.57
C THR A 100 -9.67 -1.76 10.59
N ALA A 101 -9.22 -2.41 9.52
CA ALA A 101 -10.05 -3.09 8.50
C ALA A 101 -11.10 -2.27 7.72
N VAL A 102 -11.54 -1.10 8.20
CA VAL A 102 -12.62 -0.30 7.57
C VAL A 102 -12.31 0.14 6.13
N HIS A 103 -11.04 0.31 5.78
CA HIS A 103 -10.60 0.67 4.43
C HIS A 103 -11.04 -0.35 3.36
N PHE A 104 -11.24 -1.62 3.74
CA PHE A 104 -11.73 -2.67 2.83
C PHE A 104 -13.18 -2.44 2.38
N THR A 105 -13.98 -1.71 3.16
CA THR A 105 -15.39 -1.47 2.84
C THR A 105 -15.62 -0.30 1.87
N LEU A 106 -14.56 0.44 1.52
CA LEU A 106 -14.66 1.67 0.74
C LEU A 106 -14.40 1.43 -0.75
N PRO A 107 -15.44 1.34 -1.61
CA PRO A 107 -15.31 1.05 -3.06
C PRO A 107 -14.46 2.06 -3.85
N THR A 108 -14.22 3.22 -3.26
CA THR A 108 -13.43 4.31 -3.85
C THR A 108 -11.94 4.21 -3.56
N LEU A 109 -11.51 3.30 -2.68
CA LEU A 109 -10.10 3.06 -2.39
C LEU A 109 -9.61 1.80 -3.14
N PRO A 110 -8.42 1.86 -3.75
CA PRO A 110 -7.80 0.66 -4.31
C PRO A 110 -7.35 -0.25 -3.18
N PHE A 111 -7.73 -1.53 -3.25
CA PHE A 111 -7.26 -2.55 -2.33
C PHE A 111 -6.25 -3.45 -3.05
N GLY A 112 -5.03 -3.54 -2.52
CA GLY A 112 -3.94 -4.29 -3.12
C GLY A 112 -2.66 -4.21 -2.30
N GLY A 113 -1.76 -5.16 -2.55
CA GLY A 113 -0.45 -5.22 -1.89
C GLY A 113 0.63 -4.42 -2.62
N VAL A 114 1.80 -4.37 -2.02
CA VAL A 114 3.02 -3.81 -2.60
C VAL A 114 4.22 -4.68 -2.23
N GLY A 115 5.03 -5.06 -3.21
CA GLY A 115 6.21 -5.91 -2.98
C GLY A 115 5.78 -7.32 -2.58
N GLU A 116 6.21 -7.77 -1.41
CA GLU A 116 5.97 -9.12 -0.89
C GLU A 116 4.50 -9.36 -0.54
N SER A 117 3.73 -8.31 -0.27
CA SER A 117 2.27 -8.41 -0.03
C SER A 117 1.42 -8.51 -1.30
N GLY A 118 2.02 -8.33 -2.49
CA GLY A 118 1.33 -8.50 -3.77
C GLY A 118 1.55 -7.38 -4.78
N ILE A 119 0.93 -7.54 -5.95
CA ILE A 119 1.00 -6.59 -7.09
C ILE A 119 -0.40 -6.33 -7.62
N GLY A 120 -0.66 -5.08 -7.98
CA GLY A 120 -1.94 -4.65 -8.53
C GLY A 120 -2.91 -4.24 -7.44
N SER A 121 -4.07 -3.76 -7.87
CA SER A 121 -5.15 -3.37 -6.98
C SER A 121 -6.48 -3.62 -7.65
N TYR A 122 -7.50 -3.86 -6.85
CA TYR A 122 -8.88 -3.99 -7.28
C TYR A 122 -9.76 -3.16 -6.36
N HIS A 123 -11.08 -3.39 -6.45
CA HIS A 123 -12.17 -2.74 -5.72
C HIS A 123 -12.85 -1.63 -6.52
N GLY A 124 -14.19 -1.63 -6.55
CA GLY A 124 -14.99 -0.67 -7.33
C GLY A 124 -14.50 -0.47 -8.78
N LYS A 125 -14.18 0.79 -9.13
CA LYS A 125 -13.65 1.16 -10.45
C LYS A 125 -12.29 0.48 -10.73
N PHE A 126 -11.46 0.26 -9.71
CA PHE A 126 -10.14 -0.34 -9.89
C PHE A 126 -10.24 -1.80 -10.35
N SER A 127 -11.27 -2.54 -9.93
CA SER A 127 -11.56 -3.87 -10.49
C SER A 127 -11.83 -3.79 -12.00
N PHE A 128 -12.69 -2.86 -12.43
CA PHE A 128 -12.99 -2.67 -13.84
C PHE A 128 -11.72 -2.32 -14.63
N ASP A 129 -10.92 -1.38 -14.13
CA ASP A 129 -9.64 -0.99 -14.75
C ASP A 129 -8.63 -2.16 -14.79
N ALA A 130 -8.60 -3.02 -13.77
CA ALA A 130 -7.69 -4.16 -13.68
C ALA A 130 -8.04 -5.28 -14.69
N PHE A 131 -9.34 -5.47 -14.97
CA PHE A 131 -9.81 -6.47 -15.94
C PHE A 131 -10.10 -5.90 -17.34
N SER A 132 -9.78 -4.62 -17.57
CA SER A 132 -10.01 -3.94 -18.85
C SER A 132 -8.70 -3.57 -19.55
N HIS A 133 -8.68 -3.74 -20.88
CA HIS A 133 -7.58 -3.25 -21.70
C HIS A 133 -7.82 -1.80 -22.13
N LYS A 134 -6.94 -0.88 -21.71
CA LYS A 134 -7.00 0.55 -22.08
C LYS A 134 -6.50 0.76 -23.52
N LYS A 135 -7.40 0.65 -24.51
CA LYS A 135 -7.10 0.85 -25.93
C LYS A 135 -6.94 2.35 -26.26
N SER A 136 -5.73 2.75 -26.68
CA SER A 136 -5.48 4.10 -27.19
C SER A 136 -5.92 4.23 -28.66
N VAL A 137 -6.69 5.27 -28.98
CA VAL A 137 -7.16 5.58 -30.34
C VAL A 137 -6.94 7.06 -30.62
N LEU A 138 -6.24 7.37 -31.72
CA LEU A 138 -5.97 8.73 -32.16
C LEU A 138 -6.59 8.95 -33.55
N PHE A 139 -7.56 9.86 -33.63
CA PHE A 139 -8.06 10.36 -34.91
C PHE A 139 -7.34 11.67 -35.24
N LYS A 140 -6.58 11.65 -36.33
CA LYS A 140 -5.88 12.83 -36.83
C LYS A 140 -6.67 13.42 -38.00
N SER A 141 -7.04 14.70 -37.90
CA SER A 141 -7.60 15.44 -39.03
C SER A 141 -6.55 15.67 -40.12
N PHE A 142 -6.98 15.75 -41.37
CA PHE A 142 -6.12 16.17 -42.49
C PHE A 142 -5.68 17.64 -42.39
N LEU A 143 -6.40 18.45 -41.60
CA LEU A 143 -6.10 19.85 -41.37
C LEU A 143 -4.95 20.02 -40.35
N GLY A 144 -4.00 20.92 -40.64
CA GLY A 144 -2.85 21.15 -39.75
C GLY A 144 -1.70 20.17 -39.95
N TYR A 145 -1.43 19.76 -41.19
CA TYR A 145 -0.27 18.94 -41.53
C TYR A 145 1.03 19.69 -41.18
N SER A 146 1.69 19.29 -40.11
CA SER A 146 2.95 19.93 -39.70
C SER A 146 4.07 19.51 -40.65
N ALA A 147 4.42 20.39 -41.59
CA ALA A 147 5.54 20.24 -42.53
C ALA A 147 6.92 20.12 -41.84
N ILE A 148 6.96 20.31 -40.51
CA ILE A 148 8.16 20.13 -39.69
C ILE A 148 8.48 18.65 -39.44
N ARG A 149 7.47 17.77 -39.49
CA ARG A 149 7.61 16.33 -39.26
C ARG A 149 8.20 15.61 -40.47
N TYR A 150 8.01 16.15 -41.67
CA TYR A 150 8.35 15.51 -42.93
C TYR A 150 9.63 16.10 -43.55
N PRO A 151 10.43 15.28 -44.26
CA PRO A 151 11.62 15.75 -44.96
C PRO A 151 11.28 16.74 -46.09
N PRO A 152 12.25 17.56 -46.54
CA PRO A 152 13.65 17.61 -46.09
C PRO A 152 13.82 18.35 -44.74
N TYR A 153 14.71 17.83 -43.89
CA TYR A 153 15.02 18.38 -42.57
C TYR A 153 16.12 19.44 -42.66
N SER A 154 15.74 20.72 -42.63
CA SER A 154 16.71 21.81 -42.53
C SER A 154 17.18 22.01 -41.08
N ARG A 155 18.38 22.60 -40.89
CA ARG A 155 18.89 22.94 -39.54
C ARG A 155 17.91 23.78 -38.72
N LYS A 156 17.12 24.63 -39.37
CA LYS A 156 16.06 25.44 -38.73
C LYS A 156 14.89 24.57 -38.24
N LYS A 157 14.39 23.64 -39.08
CA LYS A 157 13.33 22.69 -38.69
C LYS A 157 13.76 21.80 -37.52
N LEU A 158 15.00 21.31 -37.54
CA LEU A 158 15.54 20.48 -36.46
C LEU A 158 15.70 21.24 -35.15
N ARG A 159 16.16 22.50 -35.19
CA ARG A 159 16.23 23.37 -34.00
C ARG A 159 14.84 23.61 -33.40
N LEU A 160 13.85 23.89 -34.24
CA LEU A 160 12.47 24.11 -33.79
C LEU A 160 11.82 22.82 -33.24
N LEU A 161 12.06 21.66 -33.88
CA LEU A 161 11.58 20.36 -33.36
C LEU A 161 12.22 20.02 -32.02
N LYS A 162 13.54 20.26 -31.87
CA LYS A 162 14.26 20.07 -30.60
C LYS A 162 13.72 20.99 -29.50
N ALA A 163 13.43 22.26 -29.83
CA ALA A 163 12.81 23.18 -28.90
C ALA A 163 11.40 22.73 -28.47
N LEU A 164 10.58 22.25 -29.40
CA LEU A 164 9.23 21.74 -29.10
C LEU A 164 9.28 20.49 -28.21
N VAL A 165 10.14 19.52 -28.53
CA VAL A 165 10.30 18.30 -27.72
C VAL A 165 10.84 18.63 -26.32
N ASN A 166 11.83 19.51 -26.22
CA ASN A 166 12.37 19.94 -24.94
C ASN A 166 11.32 20.69 -24.11
N SER A 167 10.49 21.52 -24.73
CA SER A 167 9.41 22.24 -24.04
C SER A 167 8.31 21.30 -23.51
N ILE A 168 8.02 20.21 -24.23
CA ILE A 168 7.12 19.14 -23.75
C ILE A 168 7.77 18.38 -22.58
N SER A 169 9.08 18.10 -22.66
CA SER A 169 9.82 17.41 -21.60
C SER A 169 10.02 18.27 -20.34
N SER A 170 10.02 19.60 -20.46
CA SER A 170 10.17 20.54 -19.34
C SER A 170 8.84 20.87 -18.65
N GLY A 171 7.75 20.18 -18.97
CA GLY A 171 6.49 20.23 -18.21
C GLY A 171 5.69 21.54 -18.30
N HIS A 172 6.06 22.48 -19.18
CA HIS A 172 5.48 23.82 -19.19
C HIS A 172 4.28 24.01 -20.13
N ILE A 173 3.91 23.00 -20.93
CA ILE A 173 2.76 23.05 -21.83
C ILE A 173 1.66 22.13 -21.30
N GLN A 174 0.67 22.69 -20.60
CA GLN A 174 -0.64 22.05 -20.53
C GLN A 174 -1.25 22.14 -21.93
N SER A 175 -1.40 20.99 -22.60
CA SER A 175 -2.02 20.95 -23.91
C SER A 175 -3.49 21.38 -23.81
N PRO A 176 -4.02 22.20 -24.74
CA PRO A 176 -5.45 22.53 -24.78
C PRO A 176 -6.32 21.37 -25.29
N PHE A 177 -5.75 20.19 -25.52
CA PHE A 177 -6.49 19.02 -25.95
C PHE A 177 -7.34 18.49 -24.79
N ARG A 178 -8.57 19.00 -24.72
CA ARG A 178 -9.64 18.40 -23.92
C ARG A 178 -9.90 17.01 -24.50
N PHE A 179 -9.35 15.99 -23.84
CA PHE A 179 -9.71 14.59 -24.08
C PHE A 179 -11.22 14.45 -23.88
N ILE A 180 -11.96 14.36 -24.97
CA ILE A 180 -13.36 13.95 -24.91
C ILE A 180 -13.34 12.44 -24.73
N LEU A 181 -13.42 12.00 -23.47
CA LEU A 181 -13.89 10.65 -23.15
C LEU A 181 -15.40 10.67 -23.38
N LYS A 182 -15.84 10.27 -24.58
CA LYS A 182 -17.23 9.85 -24.78
C LYS A 182 -17.35 8.44 -24.22
N GLY A 183 -17.96 8.34 -23.04
CA GLY A 183 -18.65 7.13 -22.60
C GLY A 183 -20.00 7.03 -23.29
#